data_AF-A0A0B8QKK7-F1
#
_entry.id   AF-A0A0B8QKK7-F1
#
_cell.length_a   1.000
_cell.length_b   1.000
_cell.length_c   1.000
_cell.angle_alpha   90.00
_cell.angle_beta   90.00
_cell.angle_gamma   90.00
#
_symmetry.space_group_name_H-M   'P 1'
#
loop_
_entity.id
_entity.type
_entity.pdbx_description
1 polymer ?
#
loop_
_entity_poly.entity_id
_entity_poly.type
_entity_poly.pdbx_seq_one_letter_code
_entity_poly.pdbx_strand_id
1 'polypeptide(L)'
;MQLFYDSRFVYARIFTAAHYVLMHAKLLSDHWSNERFPHHLPTELYTPPTSERSFSSSLINLDGYQSLRKHFLQDFSDWSESQHFNWLIELNEEMNKQTAAAYIIEYEDDDGIPWVDFVCKNESALNLVRPAHFIEDIRRIASDNHYIEHQALKLASRIEDECRHKGW
;
A
#
# COMPACT_ATOMS: atom_id res chain seq x y z
N MET A 1 -20.76 0.12 2.63
CA MET A 1 -22.15 0.63 2.76
C MET A 1 -22.72 0.81 1.37
N GLN A 2 -23.97 0.46 1.09
CA GLN A 2 -24.57 0.78 -0.22
C GLN A 2 -25.09 2.22 -0.20
N LEU A 3 -24.80 2.99 -1.25
CA LEU A 3 -25.36 4.34 -1.42
C LEU A 3 -25.66 4.63 -2.88
N PHE A 4 -26.49 5.64 -3.10
CA PHE A 4 -26.85 6.11 -4.43
C PHE A 4 -25.91 7.26 -4.84
N TYR A 5 -25.14 7.07 -5.91
CA TYR A 5 -24.14 8.01 -6.41
C TYR A 5 -24.15 8.01 -7.94
N ASP A 6 -24.17 9.19 -8.57
CA ASP A 6 -24.28 9.37 -10.03
C ASP A 6 -25.27 8.43 -10.71
N SER A 7 -26.51 8.47 -10.22
CA SER A 7 -27.64 7.72 -10.78
C SER A 7 -27.49 6.18 -10.76
N ARG A 8 -26.53 5.65 -9.99
CA ARG A 8 -26.33 4.21 -9.77
C ARG A 8 -26.19 3.87 -8.28
N PHE A 9 -26.51 2.61 -7.94
CA PHE A 9 -26.17 2.06 -6.63
C PHE A 9 -24.71 1.62 -6.65
N VAL A 10 -23.95 2.07 -5.65
CA VAL A 10 -22.54 1.73 -5.49
C VAL A 10 -22.28 1.24 -4.07
N TYR A 11 -21.26 0.41 -3.93
CA TYR A 11 -20.69 0.11 -2.62
C TYR A 11 -19.66 1.17 -2.27
N ALA A 12 -19.84 1.81 -1.12
CA ALA A 12 -19.01 2.90 -0.68
C ALA A 12 -18.25 2.60 0.60
N ARG A 13 -17.03 3.13 0.66
CA ARG A 13 -16.19 3.19 1.85
C ARG A 13 -15.78 4.63 2.11
N ILE A 14 -15.52 4.93 3.38
CA ILE A 14 -15.06 6.25 3.81
C ILE A 14 -13.73 6.04 4.51
N PHE A 15 -12.72 6.81 4.09
CA PHE A 15 -11.39 6.76 4.66
C PHE A 15 -10.93 8.14 5.11
N THR A 16 -10.06 8.18 6.11
CA THR A 16 -9.15 9.32 6.23
C THR A 16 -8.00 9.15 5.24
N ALA A 17 -7.46 10.24 4.70
CA ALA A 17 -6.38 10.15 3.73
C ALA A 17 -5.14 9.46 4.30
N ALA A 18 -4.86 9.62 5.61
CA ALA A 18 -3.76 8.90 6.25
C ALA A 18 -3.93 7.37 6.14
N HIS A 19 -5.13 6.84 6.44
CA HIS A 19 -5.40 5.41 6.29
C HIS A 19 -5.34 4.95 4.84
N TYR A 20 -5.89 5.74 3.92
CA TYR A 20 -5.87 5.41 2.50
C TYR A 20 -4.43 5.35 1.97
N VAL A 21 -3.63 6.40 2.21
CA VAL A 21 -2.22 6.47 1.81
C VAL A 21 -1.43 5.31 2.39
N LEU A 22 -1.62 5.01 3.68
CA LEU A 22 -0.91 3.93 4.35
C LEU A 22 -1.27 2.55 3.80
N MET A 23 -2.55 2.30 3.54
CA MET A 23 -3.03 1.05 2.94
C MET A 23 -2.42 0.85 1.54
N HIS A 24 -2.48 1.87 0.69
CA HIS A 24 -1.94 1.81 -0.66
C HIS A 24 -0.41 1.71 -0.68
N ALA A 25 0.29 2.44 0.20
CA ALA A 25 1.73 2.33 0.34
C ALA A 25 2.16 0.92 0.80
N LYS A 26 1.40 0.31 1.72
CA LYS A 26 1.64 -1.06 2.16
C LYS A 26 1.47 -2.04 1.01
N LEU A 27 0.37 -1.95 0.25
CA LEU A 27 0.15 -2.80 -0.93
C LEU A 27 1.29 -2.69 -1.96
N LEU A 28 1.76 -1.48 -2.24
CA LEU A 28 2.90 -1.26 -3.13
C LEU A 28 4.19 -1.87 -2.58
N SER A 29 4.43 -1.73 -1.28
CA SER A 29 5.62 -2.27 -0.62
C SER A 29 5.59 -3.80 -0.52
N ASP A 30 4.41 -4.39 -0.31
CA ASP A 30 4.17 -5.84 -0.32
C ASP A 30 4.39 -6.41 -1.73
N HIS A 31 3.95 -5.69 -2.76
CA HIS A 31 4.20 -6.08 -4.14
C HIS A 31 5.70 -6.03 -4.45
N TRP A 32 6.36 -4.93 -4.10
CA TRP A 32 7.82 -4.77 -4.24
C TRP A 32 8.60 -5.88 -3.52
N SER A 33 8.26 -6.19 -2.26
CA SER A 33 8.97 -7.21 -1.48
C SER A 33 8.80 -8.61 -2.06
N ASN A 34 7.65 -8.89 -2.69
CA ASN A 34 7.38 -10.13 -3.39
C ASN A 34 8.12 -10.24 -4.73
N GLU A 35 8.21 -9.16 -5.51
CA GLU A 35 8.87 -9.15 -6.82
C GLU A 35 10.39 -9.11 -6.72
N ARG A 36 10.93 -8.36 -5.75
CA ARG A 36 12.34 -7.96 -5.71
C ARG A 36 13.14 -8.62 -4.60
N PHE A 37 12.57 -9.65 -3.95
CA PHE A 37 13.24 -10.49 -2.93
C PHE A 37 14.75 -10.55 -3.19
N PRO A 38 15.60 -10.20 -2.20
CA PRO A 38 16.99 -9.81 -2.42
C PRO A 38 17.66 -10.64 -3.52
N HIS A 39 17.91 -10.01 -4.67
CA HIS A 39 18.59 -10.65 -5.79
C HIS A 39 20.02 -11.10 -5.43
N HIS A 40 20.54 -10.67 -4.27
CA HIS A 40 21.76 -11.18 -3.67
C HIS A 40 21.44 -12.44 -2.84
N LEU A 41 21.25 -13.56 -3.55
CA LEU A 41 21.30 -14.88 -2.92
C LEU A 41 22.64 -15.01 -2.17
N PRO A 42 22.65 -15.34 -0.87
CA PRO A 42 23.88 -15.69 -0.18
C PRO A 42 24.57 -16.81 -0.96
N THR A 43 25.86 -16.66 -1.24
CA THR A 43 26.72 -17.67 -1.88
C THR A 43 26.63 -19.03 -1.18
N GLU A 44 26.12 -19.06 0.05
CA GLU A 44 25.88 -20.22 0.92
C GLU A 44 24.77 -21.16 0.42
N LEU A 45 23.90 -20.73 -0.50
CA LEU A 45 22.92 -21.61 -1.16
C LEU A 45 23.52 -22.40 -2.33
N TYR A 46 24.78 -22.14 -2.66
CA TYR A 46 25.52 -22.88 -3.67
C TYR A 46 26.13 -24.13 -3.05
N THR A 47 25.56 -25.30 -3.33
CA THR A 47 26.23 -26.58 -3.10
C THR A 47 27.15 -26.86 -4.29
N PRO A 48 28.49 -26.82 -4.13
CA PRO A 48 29.37 -27.19 -5.24
C PRO A 48 29.15 -28.67 -5.58
N PRO A 49 28.98 -29.02 -6.87
CA PRO A 49 28.83 -30.41 -7.27
C PRO A 49 30.15 -31.14 -7.00
N THR A 50 30.11 -32.18 -6.18
CA THR A 50 31.29 -33.00 -5.82
C THR A 50 31.82 -33.87 -6.96
N SER A 51 31.37 -33.67 -8.19
CA SER A 51 31.87 -34.39 -9.36
C SER A 51 31.57 -33.62 -10.63
N GLU A 52 32.62 -33.41 -11.43
CA GLU A 52 32.57 -32.88 -12.78
C GLU A 52 31.52 -33.64 -13.61
N ARG A 53 30.40 -32.97 -13.93
CA ARG A 53 29.70 -33.05 -15.23
C ARG A 53 28.44 -32.19 -15.25
N SER A 54 28.36 -31.38 -16.30
CA SER A 54 27.16 -30.74 -16.85
C SER A 54 26.66 -29.49 -16.14
N PHE A 55 26.99 -28.34 -16.74
CA PHE A 55 26.33 -27.06 -16.51
C PHE A 55 24.90 -27.12 -17.05
N SER A 56 23.96 -27.55 -16.22
CA SER A 56 22.54 -27.23 -16.38
C SER A 56 22.08 -26.43 -15.17
N SER A 57 21.17 -25.49 -15.40
CA SER A 57 20.61 -24.47 -14.50
C SER A 57 19.86 -24.99 -13.26
N SER A 58 20.33 -26.05 -12.60
CA SER A 58 19.65 -26.77 -11.51
C SER A 58 20.36 -26.69 -10.15
N LEU A 59 21.21 -25.67 -9.92
CA LEU A 59 22.04 -25.53 -8.71
C LEU A 59 21.44 -24.62 -7.62
N ILE A 60 20.14 -24.30 -7.67
CA ILE A 60 19.47 -23.53 -6.62
C ILE A 60 18.74 -24.51 -5.72
N ASN A 61 19.12 -24.58 -4.44
CA ASN A 61 18.34 -25.28 -3.42
C ASN A 61 16.97 -24.59 -3.30
N LEU A 62 15.97 -25.10 -4.02
CA LEU A 62 14.65 -24.49 -4.14
C LEU A 62 13.94 -24.42 -2.79
N ASP A 63 14.14 -25.43 -1.93
CA ASP A 63 13.54 -25.46 -0.59
C ASP A 63 14.21 -24.44 0.34
N GLY A 64 15.53 -24.29 0.24
CA GLY A 64 16.28 -23.24 0.94
C GLY A 64 15.88 -21.83 0.48
N TYR A 65 15.69 -21.66 -0.84
CA TYR A 65 15.20 -20.42 -1.43
C TYR A 65 13.78 -20.07 -0.96
N GLN A 66 12.86 -21.03 -0.97
CA GLN A 66 11.50 -20.83 -0.48
C GLN A 66 11.46 -20.52 1.01
N SER A 67 12.31 -21.19 1.81
CA SER A 67 12.42 -20.95 3.25
C SER A 67 12.96 -19.56 3.56
N LEU A 68 14.00 -19.11 2.85
CA LEU A 68 14.55 -17.75 2.99
C LEU A 68 13.56 -16.68 2.52
N ARG A 69 12.87 -16.92 1.39
CA ARG A 69 11.78 -16.05 0.92
C ARG A 69 10.70 -15.90 1.96
N LYS A 70 10.26 -17.01 2.55
CA LYS A 70 9.25 -17.00 3.61
C LYS A 70 9.73 -16.24 4.84
N HIS A 71 10.97 -16.47 5.28
CA HIS A 71 11.55 -15.78 6.42
C HIS A 71 11.62 -14.27 6.20
N PHE A 72 12.12 -13.83 5.04
CA PHE A 72 12.18 -12.42 4.69
C PHE A 72 10.80 -11.76 4.64
N LEU A 73 9.82 -12.39 3.98
CA LEU A 73 8.47 -11.83 3.91
C LEU A 73 7.84 -11.72 5.30
N GLN A 74 8.14 -12.66 6.20
CA GLN A 74 7.70 -12.58 7.58
C GLN A 74 8.40 -11.43 8.33
N ASP A 75 9.73 -11.33 8.24
CA ASP A 75 10.50 -10.25 8.88
C ASP A 75 10.04 -8.87 8.40
N PHE A 76 9.81 -8.73 7.09
CA PHE A 76 9.29 -7.51 6.49
C PHE A 76 7.88 -7.21 7.01
N SER A 77 6.99 -8.22 7.08
CA SER A 77 5.64 -8.05 7.62
C SER A 77 5.68 -7.59 9.08
N ASP A 78 6.45 -8.26 9.93
CA ASP A 78 6.58 -7.96 11.35
C ASP A 78 7.16 -6.55 11.56
N TRP A 79 8.18 -6.18 10.77
CA TRP A 79 8.75 -4.85 10.83
C TRP A 79 7.76 -3.78 10.34
N SER A 80 7.09 -4.00 9.21
CA SER A 80 6.10 -3.07 8.67
C SER A 80 4.95 -2.83 9.65
N GLU A 81 4.47 -3.88 10.32
CA GLU A 81 3.47 -3.78 11.38
C GLU A 81 3.98 -2.98 12.58
N SER A 82 5.24 -3.15 12.96
CA SER A 82 5.85 -2.37 14.05
C SER A 82 5.91 -0.85 13.74
N GLN A 83 6.06 -0.48 12.46
CA GLN A 83 6.15 0.91 12.02
C GLN A 83 4.81 1.52 11.63
N HIS A 84 3.79 0.69 11.38
CA HIS A 84 2.48 1.08 10.88
C HIS A 84 1.87 2.25 11.66
N PHE A 85 1.88 2.19 12.99
CA PHE A 85 1.30 3.23 13.83
C PHE A 85 2.09 4.54 13.79
N ASN A 86 3.42 4.47 13.70
CA ASN A 86 4.28 5.65 13.58
C ASN A 86 4.01 6.38 12.25
N TRP A 87 3.94 5.63 11.15
CA TRP A 87 3.61 6.20 9.84
C TRP A 87 2.20 6.79 9.80
N LEU A 88 1.23 6.15 10.47
CA LEU A 88 -0.13 6.66 10.57
C LEU A 88 -0.17 8.02 11.29
N ILE A 89 0.53 8.17 12.41
CA ILE A 89 0.61 9.44 13.15
C ILE A 89 1.26 10.52 12.28
N GLU A 90 2.43 10.24 11.70
CA GLU A 90 3.17 11.19 10.88
C GLU A 90 2.32 11.68 9.70
N LEU A 91 1.68 10.76 8.97
CA LEU A 91 0.77 11.10 7.88
C LEU A 91 -0.42 11.91 8.36
N ASN A 92 -1.05 11.53 9.47
CA ASN A 92 -2.22 12.25 9.97
C ASN A 92 -1.88 13.69 10.36
N GLU A 93 -0.74 13.90 11.00
CA GLU A 93 -0.24 15.24 11.34
C GLU A 93 0.06 16.08 10.09
N GLU A 94 0.74 15.50 9.10
CA GLU A 94 1.06 16.18 7.84
C GLU A 94 -0.21 16.55 7.05
N MET A 95 -1.19 15.65 6.99
CA MET A 95 -2.44 15.88 6.27
C MET A 95 -3.30 16.96 6.94
N ASN A 96 -3.31 17.00 8.28
CA ASN A 96 -4.04 18.01 9.05
C ASN A 96 -3.47 19.44 8.89
N LYS A 97 -2.22 19.60 8.46
CA LYS A 97 -1.64 20.93 8.14
C LYS A 97 -2.13 21.50 6.80
N GLN A 98 -2.75 20.68 5.96
CA GLN A 98 -3.13 21.05 4.61
C GLN A 98 -4.53 21.66 4.54
N THR A 99 -4.85 22.35 3.44
CA THR A 99 -6.23 22.78 3.16
C THR A 99 -7.17 21.58 3.07
N ALA A 100 -8.37 21.73 3.62
CA ALA A 100 -9.43 20.72 3.57
C ALA A 100 -9.78 20.35 2.11
N ALA A 101 -9.82 19.06 1.84
CA ALA A 101 -10.26 18.50 0.57
C ALA A 101 -10.78 17.06 0.78
N ALA A 102 -11.50 16.55 -0.20
CA ALA A 102 -11.83 15.13 -0.31
C ALA A 102 -11.39 14.60 -1.67
N TYR A 103 -11.25 13.28 -1.76
CA TYR A 103 -10.95 12.56 -2.99
C TYR A 103 -12.05 11.52 -3.22
N ILE A 104 -12.44 11.33 -4.47
CA ILE A 104 -13.45 10.36 -4.87
C ILE A 104 -12.80 9.41 -5.85
N ILE A 105 -12.81 8.12 -5.51
CA ILE A 105 -12.09 7.10 -6.25
C ILE A 105 -13.10 6.05 -6.66
N GLU A 106 -13.39 6.01 -7.95
CA GLU A 106 -14.36 5.10 -8.54
C GLU A 106 -13.63 3.93 -9.19
N TYR A 107 -14.09 2.72 -8.93
CA TYR A 107 -13.54 1.50 -9.52
C TYR A 107 -14.59 0.38 -9.53
N GLU A 108 -14.31 -0.69 -10.26
CA GLU A 108 -15.10 -1.93 -10.23
C GLU A 108 -14.27 -3.02 -9.57
N ASP A 109 -14.91 -3.89 -8.78
CA ASP A 109 -14.24 -5.08 -8.26
C ASP A 109 -14.15 -6.19 -9.32
N ASP A 110 -13.56 -7.33 -8.94
CA ASP A 110 -13.34 -8.47 -9.83
C ASP A 110 -14.66 -9.05 -10.40
N ASP A 111 -15.79 -8.81 -9.74
CA ASP A 111 -17.13 -9.23 -10.17
C ASP A 111 -17.86 -8.15 -10.99
N GLY A 112 -17.19 -7.03 -11.29
CA GLY A 112 -17.76 -5.89 -12.04
C GLY A 112 -18.74 -5.05 -11.22
N ILE A 113 -18.72 -5.17 -9.89
CA ILE A 113 -19.60 -4.40 -9.01
C ILE A 113 -18.97 -3.00 -8.81
N PRO A 114 -19.74 -1.90 -8.96
CA PRO A 114 -19.20 -0.56 -8.82
C PRO A 114 -18.96 -0.18 -7.35
N TRP A 115 -17.76 0.30 -7.08
CA TRP A 115 -17.33 0.81 -5.79
C TRP A 115 -16.88 2.27 -5.86
N VAL A 116 -17.05 2.98 -4.74
CA VAL A 116 -16.59 4.36 -4.57
C VAL A 116 -15.94 4.54 -3.20
N ASP A 117 -14.68 4.93 -3.19
CA ASP A 117 -13.98 5.32 -1.98
C ASP A 117 -14.02 6.84 -1.82
N PHE A 118 -14.60 7.29 -0.71
CA PHE A 118 -14.61 8.69 -0.30
C PHE A 118 -13.51 8.93 0.71
N VAL A 119 -12.50 9.69 0.32
CA VAL A 119 -11.30 9.89 1.15
C VAL A 119 -11.24 11.32 1.63
N CYS A 120 -11.45 11.54 2.93
CA CYS A 120 -11.34 12.87 3.52
C CYS A 120 -9.87 13.18 3.85
N LYS A 121 -9.33 14.27 3.31
CA LYS A 121 -7.91 14.62 3.48
C LYS A 121 -7.53 14.78 4.95
N ASN A 122 -8.36 15.47 5.72
CA ASN A 122 -8.07 15.82 7.10
C ASN A 122 -9.35 16.03 7.92
N GLU A 123 -9.20 16.28 9.22
CA GLU A 123 -10.31 16.52 10.13
C GLU A 123 -11.16 17.73 9.71
N SER A 124 -10.52 18.76 9.16
CA SER A 124 -11.23 19.93 8.64
C SER A 124 -12.17 19.56 7.49
N ALA A 125 -11.76 18.66 6.59
CA ALA A 125 -12.62 18.15 5.53
C ALA A 125 -13.81 17.37 6.09
N LEU A 126 -13.59 16.50 7.08
CA LEU A 126 -14.67 15.76 7.75
C LEU A 126 -15.69 16.70 8.41
N ASN A 127 -15.23 17.77 9.06
CA ASN A 127 -16.09 18.75 9.72
C ASN A 127 -16.95 19.58 8.75
N LEU A 128 -16.56 19.65 7.47
CA LEU A 128 -17.35 20.33 6.43
C LEU A 128 -18.48 19.46 5.88
N VAL A 129 -18.48 18.16 6.16
CA VAL A 129 -19.41 17.20 5.56
C VAL A 129 -20.53 16.88 6.52
N ARG A 130 -21.76 17.24 6.14
CA ARG A 130 -22.96 16.94 6.93
C ARG A 130 -23.45 15.54 6.57
N PRO A 131 -23.75 14.65 7.53
CA PRO A 131 -24.20 13.28 7.24
C PRO A 131 -25.40 13.20 6.27
N ALA A 132 -26.35 14.13 6.40
CA ALA A 132 -27.55 14.17 5.55
C ALA A 132 -27.28 14.64 4.10
N HIS A 133 -26.17 15.36 3.86
CA HIS A 133 -25.79 15.89 2.55
C HIS A 133 -24.40 15.39 2.14
N PHE A 134 -24.03 14.19 2.60
CA PHE A 134 -22.67 13.66 2.52
C PHE A 134 -22.08 13.75 1.10
N ILE A 135 -22.82 13.28 0.10
CA ILE A 135 -22.35 13.26 -1.29
C ILE A 135 -22.19 14.67 -1.86
N GLU A 136 -23.14 15.56 -1.59
CA GLU A 136 -23.09 16.96 -2.07
C GLU A 136 -21.92 17.72 -1.45
N ASP A 137 -21.73 17.59 -0.14
CA ASP A 137 -20.67 18.28 0.59
C ASP A 137 -19.28 17.73 0.19
N ILE A 138 -19.14 16.41 0.03
CA ILE A 138 -17.89 15.80 -0.46
C ILE A 138 -17.57 16.28 -1.88
N ARG A 139 -18.54 16.30 -2.80
CA ARG A 139 -18.33 16.79 -4.17
C ARG A 139 -17.90 18.25 -4.21
N ARG A 140 -18.39 19.07 -3.29
CA ARG A 140 -18.02 20.49 -3.20
C ARG A 140 -16.55 20.70 -2.84
N ILE A 141 -15.98 19.80 -2.03
CA ILE A 141 -14.57 19.87 -1.60
C ILE A 141 -13.69 18.83 -2.31
N ALA A 142 -14.24 18.17 -3.33
CA ALA A 142 -13.54 17.16 -4.09
C ALA A 142 -12.38 17.79 -4.86
N SER A 143 -11.23 17.16 -4.76
CA SER A 143 -10.00 17.51 -5.47
C SER A 143 -9.55 16.30 -6.27
N ASP A 144 -8.65 16.57 -7.22
CA ASP A 144 -8.00 15.54 -8.00
C ASP A 144 -7.16 14.58 -7.11
N ASN A 145 -7.19 13.28 -7.47
CA ASN A 145 -6.55 12.17 -6.77
C ASN A 145 -5.01 12.17 -6.87
N HIS A 146 -4.39 12.92 -7.78
CA HIS A 146 -2.93 12.95 -7.97
C HIS A 146 -2.17 13.22 -6.66
N TYR A 147 -2.71 14.07 -5.78
CA TYR A 147 -2.07 14.34 -4.49
C TYR A 147 -2.02 13.08 -3.61
N ILE A 148 -3.12 12.34 -3.50
CA ILE A 148 -3.17 11.19 -2.58
C ILE A 148 -2.39 10.00 -3.12
N GLU A 149 -2.40 9.81 -4.43
CA GLU A 149 -1.57 8.82 -5.13
C GLU A 149 -0.07 9.12 -4.94
N HIS A 150 0.34 10.37 -5.13
CA HIS A 150 1.73 10.78 -4.91
C HIS A 150 2.17 10.54 -3.46
N GLN A 151 1.30 10.75 -2.47
CA GLN A 151 1.63 10.49 -1.07
C GLN A 151 1.79 8.99 -0.79
N ALA A 152 0.95 8.13 -1.39
CA ALA A 152 1.10 6.69 -1.30
C ALA A 152 2.43 6.21 -1.91
N LEU A 153 2.78 6.70 -3.11
CA LEU A 153 4.05 6.40 -3.77
C LEU A 153 5.25 6.89 -2.96
N LYS A 154 5.18 8.10 -2.40
CA LYS A 154 6.25 8.67 -1.57
C LYS A 154 6.51 7.82 -0.33
N LEU A 155 5.45 7.37 0.36
CA LEU A 155 5.60 6.50 1.52
C LEU A 155 6.15 5.13 1.11
N ALA A 156 5.63 4.52 0.04
CA ALA A 156 6.14 3.24 -0.46
C ALA A 156 7.64 3.33 -0.78
N SER A 157 8.08 4.36 -1.51
CA SER A 157 9.50 4.59 -1.81
C SER A 157 10.35 4.72 -0.55
N ARG A 158 9.86 5.41 0.49
CA ARG A 158 10.57 5.51 1.77
C ARG A 158 10.70 4.15 2.45
N ILE A 159 9.63 3.34 2.44
CA ILE A 159 9.63 1.97 3.00
C ILE A 159 10.67 1.12 2.28
N GLU A 160 10.71 1.18 0.94
CA GLU A 160 11.70 0.47 0.13
C GLU A 160 13.13 0.88 0.50
N ASP A 161 13.39 2.19 0.60
CA ASP A 161 14.71 2.71 0.97
C ASP A 161 15.13 2.23 2.36
N GLU A 162 14.22 2.25 3.35
CA GLU A 162 14.49 1.75 4.70
C GLU A 162 14.81 0.25 4.70
N CYS A 163 14.15 -0.55 3.87
CA CYS A 163 14.46 -1.97 3.68
C CYS A 163 15.87 -2.15 3.10
N ARG A 164 16.22 -1.43 2.04
CA ARG A 164 17.56 -1.52 1.43
C ARG A 164 18.68 -1.16 2.40
N HIS A 165 18.45 -0.15 3.26
CA HIS A 165 19.41 0.24 4.31
C HIS A 165 19.59 -0.85 5.39
N LYS A 166 18.58 -1.69 5.63
CA LYS A 166 18.66 -2.85 6.52
C LYS A 166 19.40 -4.04 5.89
N GLY A 167 19.80 -3.94 4.62
CA GLY A 167 20.47 -5.02 3.89
C GLY A 167 19.50 -6.08 3.35
N TRP A 168 18.24 -5.69 3.15
CA TRP A 168 17.19 -6.50 2.55
C TRP A 168 17.08 -6.28 1.04
#